data_AF-A0A2M9E4J8-F1
#
_entry.id   AF-A0A2M9E4J8-F1
#
_cell.length_a   1.000
_cell.length_b   1.000
_cell.length_c   1.000
_cell.angle_alpha   90.00
_cell.angle_beta   90.00
_cell.angle_gamma   90.00
#
_symmetry.space_group_name_H-M   'P 1'
#
loop_
_entity.id
_entity.type
_entity.pdbx_description
1 polymer ?
#
loop_
_entity_poly.entity_id
_entity_poly.type
_entity_poly.pdbx_seq_one_letter_code
_entity_poly.pdbx_strand_id
1 'polypeptide(L)'
;MTSSEGNDSLQRNADALFGSSGNPTFELTLSSTAINDMVRLVVQDKILPVIFVPGIMGSNLMSNDQGRDKVWRLDTSMGAPLGLARRMSFSGPATRQRLMHPARTAVDPRGSVPGKPVGSVSRKQQYSDERFWGEISEGSYHAFLLWLEERLNGQGSNPANWQDFYYTAVSAAPVPGQRRPEPVLHPGIAMHMREFDPRRYAEPASSGPTGAESVMSDDLLKRSKFRMPVYACGYNWLASNSVAADRLRSRIEAVISANNRNGFKCDQVILITHSMGGWSPVAVHRSWGCRTRSQASSTASCPRLARLSPTDAARSA
;
A
#
# COMPACT_ATOMS: atom_id res chain seq x y z
N MET A 1 -9.11 -26.93 -47.34
CA MET A 1 -9.17 -25.79 -46.41
C MET A 1 -9.83 -26.31 -45.15
N THR A 2 -9.03 -26.83 -44.22
CA THR A 2 -9.49 -27.36 -42.95
C THR A 2 -8.78 -26.58 -41.86
N SER A 3 -9.59 -25.94 -41.05
CA SER A 3 -9.27 -25.01 -39.98
C SER A 3 -8.21 -25.56 -39.03
N SER A 4 -7.12 -24.81 -38.85
CA SER A 4 -6.21 -25.01 -37.73
C SER A 4 -6.86 -24.38 -36.49
N GLU A 5 -7.75 -25.12 -35.83
CA GLU A 5 -8.11 -24.82 -34.45
C GLU A 5 -6.85 -25.04 -33.61
N GLY A 6 -6.23 -23.94 -33.20
CA GLY A 6 -5.08 -23.94 -32.31
C GLY A 6 -5.46 -24.65 -31.02
N ASN A 7 -4.77 -25.76 -30.76
CA ASN A 7 -4.83 -26.47 -29.50
C ASN A 7 -4.28 -25.52 -28.42
N ASP A 8 -5.17 -24.77 -27.78
CA ASP A 8 -4.85 -23.82 -26.71
C ASP A 8 -4.50 -24.64 -25.47
N SER A 9 -3.27 -25.19 -25.46
CA SER A 9 -2.71 -25.93 -24.33
C SER A 9 -2.85 -25.05 -23.10
N LEU A 10 -3.59 -25.53 -22.10
CA LEU A 10 -3.87 -24.86 -20.83
C LEU A 10 -2.57 -24.31 -20.23
N GLN A 11 -2.29 -23.03 -20.49
CA GLN A 11 -1.08 -22.37 -20.00
C GLN A 11 -1.14 -22.30 -18.48
N ARG A 12 -0.06 -22.72 -17.82
CA ARG A 12 0.04 -22.64 -16.36
C ARG A 12 0.82 -21.40 -15.99
N ASN A 13 0.23 -20.53 -15.19
CA ASN A 13 0.90 -19.34 -14.68
C ASN A 13 1.52 -19.64 -13.31
N ALA A 14 2.76 -19.22 -13.12
CA ALA A 14 3.42 -19.19 -11.82
C ALA A 14 3.77 -17.74 -11.48
N ASP A 15 3.17 -17.24 -10.42
CA ASP A 15 3.38 -15.88 -9.93
C ASP A 15 4.71 -15.78 -9.18
N ALA A 16 5.43 -14.68 -9.37
CA ALA A 16 6.67 -14.42 -8.66
C ALA A 16 6.40 -14.12 -7.17
N LEU A 17 7.09 -14.86 -6.30
CA LEU A 17 7.28 -14.49 -4.90
C LEU A 17 8.49 -13.55 -4.80
N PHE A 18 8.50 -12.63 -3.85
CA PHE A 18 9.61 -11.70 -3.68
C PHE A 18 10.23 -11.89 -2.31
N GLY A 19 11.49 -12.31 -2.29
CA GLY A 19 12.26 -12.38 -1.06
C GLY A 19 12.68 -10.99 -0.56
N SER A 20 13.33 -10.94 0.61
CA SER A 20 13.79 -9.69 1.24
C SER A 20 14.84 -8.91 0.46
N SER A 21 15.52 -9.55 -0.49
CA SER A 21 16.45 -8.88 -1.41
C SER A 21 15.74 -8.18 -2.57
N GLY A 22 14.42 -8.33 -2.69
CA GLY A 22 13.60 -7.82 -3.77
C GLY A 22 13.67 -8.68 -5.05
N ASN A 23 14.45 -9.76 -5.06
CA ASN A 23 14.56 -10.63 -6.24
C ASN A 23 13.33 -11.54 -6.38
N PRO A 24 12.80 -11.73 -7.60
CA PRO A 24 11.72 -12.66 -7.85
C PRO A 24 12.21 -14.11 -7.71
N THR A 25 11.45 -14.90 -6.97
CA THR A 25 11.63 -16.35 -6.79
C THR A 25 10.34 -17.05 -7.20
N PHE A 26 10.43 -18.19 -7.85
CA PHE A 26 9.27 -18.97 -8.26
C PHE A 26 9.30 -20.33 -7.59
N GLU A 27 8.21 -20.68 -6.92
CA GLU A 27 8.02 -22.03 -6.39
C GLU A 27 7.27 -22.85 -7.45
N LEU A 28 7.95 -23.85 -8.00
CA LEU A 28 7.41 -24.72 -9.04
C LEU A 28 7.38 -26.16 -8.51
N THR A 29 6.20 -26.78 -8.51
CA THR A 29 6.06 -28.21 -8.21
C THR A 29 6.29 -29.02 -9.48
N LEU A 30 7.15 -30.03 -9.40
CA LEU A 30 7.37 -30.97 -10.51
C LEU A 30 6.06 -31.64 -10.87
N SER A 31 5.70 -31.58 -12.16
CA SER A 31 4.51 -32.23 -12.70
C SER A 31 4.89 -33.54 -13.37
N SER A 32 3.92 -34.45 -13.52
CA SER A 32 4.12 -35.71 -14.24
C SER A 32 4.70 -35.45 -15.64
N THR A 33 5.59 -36.35 -16.09
CA THR A 33 6.22 -36.30 -17.43
C THR A 33 5.22 -36.38 -18.58
N ALA A 34 3.98 -36.79 -18.32
CA ALA A 34 2.89 -36.76 -19.29
C ALA A 34 2.36 -35.34 -19.58
N ILE A 35 2.69 -34.35 -18.75
CA ILE A 35 2.20 -32.97 -18.85
C ILE A 35 3.31 -32.09 -19.44
N ASN A 36 3.22 -31.83 -20.75
CA ASN A 36 4.16 -30.99 -21.49
C ASN A 36 3.73 -29.52 -21.57
N ASP A 37 2.79 -29.09 -20.73
CA ASP A 37 2.26 -27.73 -20.73
C ASP A 37 3.33 -26.72 -20.29
N MET A 38 3.49 -25.68 -21.10
CA MET A 38 4.38 -24.56 -20.82
C MET A 38 3.93 -23.82 -19.55
N VAL A 39 4.89 -23.51 -18.67
CA VAL A 39 4.66 -22.69 -17.49
C VAL A 39 5.16 -21.27 -17.76
N ARG A 40 4.26 -20.30 -17.68
CA ARG A 40 4.57 -18.89 -17.80
C ARG A 40 4.92 -18.31 -16.43
N LEU A 41 6.12 -17.76 -16.32
CA LEU A 41 6.57 -17.03 -15.13
C LEU A 41 6.10 -15.58 -15.22
N VAL A 42 5.24 -15.15 -14.30
CA VAL A 42 4.65 -13.80 -14.31
C VAL A 42 5.35 -12.95 -13.24
N VAL A 43 5.98 -11.86 -13.68
CA VAL A 43 6.64 -10.86 -12.81
C VAL A 43 6.00 -9.49 -13.06
N GLN A 44 5.51 -8.84 -12.02
CA GLN A 44 5.15 -7.43 -12.08
C GLN A 44 6.40 -6.56 -11.91
N ASP A 45 6.80 -5.88 -12.98
CA ASP A 45 7.96 -4.98 -13.01
C ASP A 45 7.67 -3.58 -12.42
N LYS A 46 6.40 -3.20 -12.34
CA LYS A 46 5.96 -1.90 -11.82
C LYS A 46 5.55 -1.99 -10.35
N ILE A 47 6.04 -1.05 -9.56
CA ILE A 47 5.73 -0.94 -8.14
C ILE A 47 5.03 0.39 -7.88
N LEU A 48 3.91 0.35 -7.19
CA LEU A 48 3.13 1.50 -6.76
C LEU A 48 2.88 1.40 -5.24
N PRO A 49 3.84 1.84 -4.41
CA PRO A 49 3.76 1.73 -2.96
C PRO A 49 2.56 2.48 -2.39
N VAL A 50 1.95 1.90 -1.35
CA VAL A 50 0.90 2.54 -0.57
C VAL A 50 1.48 2.94 0.77
N ILE A 51 1.44 4.22 1.13
CA ILE A 51 1.95 4.71 2.42
C ILE A 51 0.76 5.14 3.27
N PHE A 52 0.60 4.47 4.42
CA PHE A 52 -0.40 4.77 5.41
C PHE A 52 0.10 5.82 6.41
N VAL A 53 -0.68 6.88 6.61
CA VAL A 53 -0.40 7.97 7.57
C VAL A 53 -1.47 7.93 8.67
N PRO A 54 -1.10 7.64 9.93
CA PRO A 54 -2.05 7.47 11.02
C PRO A 54 -2.66 8.80 11.48
N GLY A 55 -3.70 8.72 12.31
CA GLY A 55 -4.32 9.88 12.95
C GLY A 55 -3.64 10.33 14.24
N ILE A 56 -4.33 11.21 14.98
CA ILE A 56 -3.92 11.65 16.31
C ILE A 56 -3.69 10.45 17.24
N MET A 57 -2.61 10.49 18.03
CA MET A 57 -2.23 9.42 18.96
C MET A 57 -2.02 8.04 18.31
N GLY A 58 -1.96 7.98 16.99
CA GLY A 58 -1.87 6.73 16.23
C GLY A 58 -0.45 6.24 15.97
N SER A 59 0.57 7.05 16.30
CA SER A 59 1.98 6.68 16.20
C SER A 59 2.58 6.43 17.58
N ASN A 60 3.47 5.44 17.67
CA ASN A 60 4.23 5.13 18.86
C ASN A 60 5.30 6.22 19.09
N LEU A 61 5.45 6.69 20.34
CA LEU A 61 6.44 7.69 20.74
C LEU A 61 7.37 7.17 21.84
N MET A 62 8.63 7.57 21.75
CA MET A 62 9.66 7.36 22.76
C MET A 62 10.28 8.69 23.18
N SER A 63 10.93 8.71 24.34
CA SER A 63 11.72 9.86 24.77
C SER A 63 12.99 10.00 23.92
N ASN A 64 13.44 11.23 23.74
CA ASN A 64 14.74 11.57 23.15
C ASN A 64 15.89 11.43 24.15
N ASP A 65 15.60 11.19 25.44
CA ASP A 65 16.60 10.98 26.48
C ASP A 65 17.40 9.68 26.26
N GLN A 66 18.55 9.54 26.91
CA GLN A 66 19.47 8.42 26.70
C GLN A 66 18.84 7.02 26.86
N GLY A 67 17.79 6.89 27.69
CA GLY A 67 17.05 5.63 27.87
C GLY A 67 16.07 5.28 26.75
N ARG A 68 15.69 6.25 25.89
CA ARG A 68 14.63 6.10 24.88
C ARG A 68 13.39 5.41 25.43
N ASP A 69 12.96 5.87 26.60
CA ASP A 69 11.84 5.30 27.31
C ASP A 69 10.57 5.34 26.46
N LYS A 70 9.76 4.29 26.54
CA LYS A 70 8.48 4.22 25.82
C LYS A 70 7.57 5.30 26.39
N VAL A 71 7.20 6.32 25.62
CA VAL A 71 6.32 7.43 26.07
C VAL A 71 4.87 7.11 25.75
N TRP A 72 4.62 6.63 24.53
CA TRP A 72 3.30 6.30 24.03
C TRP A 72 3.39 5.06 23.16
N ARG A 73 2.81 3.94 23.58
CA ARG A 73 2.76 2.71 22.77
C ARG A 73 1.47 1.96 23.00
N LEU A 74 0.75 1.71 21.91
CA LEU A 74 -0.46 0.89 21.91
C LEU A 74 -0.14 -0.49 21.31
N ASP A 75 0.79 -1.19 21.96
CA ASP A 75 1.06 -2.58 21.68
C ASP A 75 -0.09 -3.42 22.28
N THR A 76 -0.65 -4.35 21.51
CA THR A 76 -1.78 -5.18 21.92
C THR A 76 -1.27 -6.35 22.75
N SER A 77 -0.84 -6.08 23.97
CA SER A 77 -0.56 -7.17 24.92
C SER A 77 -1.89 -7.66 25.49
N MET A 78 -2.42 -8.76 24.94
CA MET A 78 -3.62 -9.43 25.44
C MET A 78 -4.94 -8.63 25.26
N GLY A 79 -5.15 -8.07 24.06
CA GLY A 79 -6.45 -7.53 23.64
C GLY A 79 -6.82 -6.12 24.14
N ALA A 80 -6.01 -5.49 24.99
CA ALA A 80 -6.18 -4.09 25.37
C ALA A 80 -4.82 -3.44 25.74
N PRO A 81 -4.60 -2.14 25.45
CA PRO A 81 -3.39 -1.41 25.83
C PRO A 81 -3.38 -1.05 27.34
N LEU A 82 -3.70 -2.02 28.20
CA LEU A 82 -3.91 -1.87 29.65
C LEU A 82 -2.68 -1.29 30.36
N GLY A 83 -1.47 -1.65 29.91
CA GLY A 83 -0.23 -1.13 30.50
C GLY A 83 -0.04 0.37 30.31
N LEU A 84 -0.36 0.91 29.13
CA LEU A 84 -0.27 2.33 28.84
C LEU A 84 -1.37 3.12 29.54
N ALA A 85 -2.63 2.64 29.44
CA ALA A 85 -3.76 3.28 30.11
C ALA A 85 -3.55 3.35 31.63
N ARG A 86 -3.06 2.26 32.24
CA ARG A 86 -2.69 2.23 33.66
C ARG A 86 -1.58 3.23 33.97
N ARG A 87 -0.47 3.20 33.24
CA ARG A 87 0.68 4.10 33.48
C ARG A 87 0.30 5.57 33.33
N MET A 88 -0.49 5.90 32.31
CA MET A 88 -0.95 7.26 32.11
C MET A 88 -1.91 7.66 33.22
N SER A 89 -2.95 6.87 33.51
CA SER A 89 -3.92 7.13 34.59
C SER A 89 -3.26 7.35 35.95
N PHE A 90 -2.23 6.58 36.30
CA PHE A 90 -1.48 6.74 37.56
C PHE A 90 -0.35 7.80 37.50
N SER A 91 -0.04 8.36 36.33
CA SER A 91 0.89 9.49 36.22
C SER A 91 0.19 10.81 36.52
N GLY A 92 0.74 11.57 37.46
CA GLY A 92 0.25 12.92 37.77
C GLY A 92 0.34 13.89 36.58
N PRO A 93 -0.43 15.01 36.58
CA PRO A 93 -0.48 15.96 35.48
C PRO A 93 0.90 16.51 35.07
N ALA A 94 1.74 16.87 36.05
CA ALA A 94 3.09 17.39 35.82
C ALA A 94 3.99 16.35 35.11
N THR A 95 3.90 15.08 35.49
CA THR A 95 4.67 13.99 34.86
C THR A 95 4.23 13.78 33.41
N ARG A 96 2.92 13.81 33.15
CA ARG A 96 2.37 13.70 31.78
C ARG A 96 2.81 14.85 30.89
N GLN A 97 2.77 16.09 31.39
CA GLN A 97 3.21 17.27 30.66
C GLN A 97 4.73 17.23 30.39
N ARG A 98 5.52 16.73 31.35
CA ARG A 98 6.95 16.54 31.14
C ARG A 98 7.24 15.47 30.09
N LEU A 99 6.55 14.34 30.17
CA LEU A 99 6.77 13.18 29.31
C LEU A 99 6.29 13.42 27.86
N MET A 100 5.11 14.03 27.69
CA MET A 100 4.48 14.27 26.38
C MET A 100 4.76 15.68 25.87
N HIS A 101 6.04 15.98 25.62
CA HIS A 101 6.46 17.26 25.07
C HIS A 101 7.04 17.09 23.66
N PRO A 102 6.60 17.87 22.66
CA PRO A 102 6.96 17.65 21.26
C PRO A 102 8.47 17.61 20.99
N ALA A 103 9.25 18.48 21.64
CA ALA A 103 10.71 18.52 21.47
C ALA A 103 11.46 17.36 22.17
N ARG A 104 10.82 16.67 23.12
CA ARG A 104 11.42 15.57 23.91
C ARG A 104 10.97 14.20 23.46
N THR A 105 10.07 14.12 22.48
CA THR A 105 9.53 12.85 21.99
C THR A 105 9.87 12.64 20.53
N ALA A 106 10.22 11.42 20.16
CA ALA A 106 10.37 10.99 18.77
C ALA A 106 9.51 9.77 18.48
N VAL A 107 9.31 9.48 17.20
CA VAL A 107 8.63 8.26 16.75
C VAL A 107 9.44 7.04 17.18
N ASP A 108 8.76 6.05 17.76
CA ASP A 108 9.37 4.82 18.21
C ASP A 108 9.13 3.70 17.19
N PRO A 109 10.15 3.24 16.46
CA PRO A 109 10.00 2.19 15.45
C PRO A 109 9.90 0.78 16.05
N ARG A 110 10.13 0.62 17.36
CA ARG A 110 10.26 -0.68 18.02
C ARG A 110 8.91 -1.22 18.54
N GLY A 111 7.79 -0.77 17.97
CA GLY A 111 6.45 -1.28 18.31
C GLY A 111 6.28 -2.75 17.93
N SER A 112 5.24 -3.39 18.47
CA SER A 112 4.86 -4.73 18.04
C SER A 112 4.52 -4.75 16.55
N VAL A 113 4.76 -5.87 15.88
CA VAL A 113 4.39 -6.10 14.48
C VAL A 113 3.71 -7.46 14.32
N PRO A 114 2.89 -7.65 13.27
CA PRO A 114 2.12 -8.88 13.09
C PRO A 114 3.00 -10.12 13.10
N GLY A 115 2.48 -11.20 13.70
CA GLY A 115 3.22 -12.46 13.82
C GLY A 115 3.33 -13.25 12.53
N LYS A 116 2.39 -13.06 11.60
CA LYS A 116 2.29 -13.83 10.35
C LYS A 116 2.56 -12.94 9.12
N PRO A 117 3.43 -13.37 8.19
CA PRO A 117 3.59 -12.71 6.90
C PRO A 117 2.29 -12.83 6.08
N VAL A 118 1.95 -11.79 5.33
CA VAL A 118 0.73 -11.65 4.51
C VAL A 118 1.08 -10.90 3.22
N GLY A 119 0.43 -11.24 2.11
CA GLY A 119 0.63 -10.57 0.81
C GLY A 119 2.07 -10.59 0.33
N SER A 120 2.67 -9.40 0.14
CA SER A 120 4.02 -9.24 -0.42
C SER A 120 5.16 -9.37 0.61
N VAL A 121 4.85 -9.74 1.85
CA VAL A 121 5.83 -9.88 2.94
C VAL A 121 6.20 -11.34 3.14
N SER A 122 7.49 -11.68 3.12
CA SER A 122 7.95 -13.07 3.37
C SER A 122 8.38 -13.32 4.82
N ARG A 123 8.87 -12.29 5.51
CA ARG A 123 9.43 -12.41 6.87
C ARG A 123 8.80 -11.39 7.81
N LYS A 124 8.55 -11.78 9.06
CA LYS A 124 7.99 -10.89 10.09
C LYS A 124 8.79 -9.59 10.26
N GLN A 125 10.12 -9.67 10.26
CA GLN A 125 11.00 -8.52 10.49
C GLN A 125 10.82 -7.44 9.41
N GLN A 126 10.41 -7.82 8.21
CA GLN A 126 10.17 -6.91 7.09
C GLN A 126 9.11 -5.85 7.43
N TYR A 127 8.10 -6.20 8.25
CA TYR A 127 7.10 -5.25 8.71
C TYR A 127 7.72 -4.07 9.47
N SER A 128 8.74 -4.32 10.28
CA SER A 128 9.43 -3.29 11.05
C SER A 128 10.48 -2.58 10.20
N ASP A 129 11.36 -3.35 9.55
CA ASP A 129 12.61 -2.84 8.98
C ASP A 129 12.40 -2.14 7.64
N GLU A 130 11.50 -2.67 6.81
CA GLU A 130 11.25 -2.16 5.46
C GLU A 130 9.91 -1.44 5.35
N ARG A 131 8.87 -1.94 6.03
CA ARG A 131 7.51 -1.37 5.94
C ARG A 131 7.20 -0.35 7.02
N PHE A 132 8.00 -0.27 8.08
CA PHE A 132 7.87 0.69 9.18
C PHE A 132 6.57 0.59 9.99
N TRP A 133 5.93 -0.58 10.03
CA TRP A 133 4.69 -0.82 10.78
C TRP A 133 4.89 -0.75 12.30
N GLY A 134 6.13 -0.89 12.77
CA GLY A 134 6.47 -0.72 14.20
C GLY A 134 6.34 0.73 14.69
N GLU A 135 6.25 1.72 13.79
CA GLU A 135 6.07 3.13 14.15
C GLU A 135 4.63 3.49 14.53
N ILE A 136 3.66 2.65 14.17
CA ILE A 136 2.23 2.91 14.35
C ILE A 136 1.60 1.97 15.36
N SER A 137 0.44 2.35 15.88
CA SER A 137 -0.31 1.53 16.83
C SER A 137 -0.74 0.20 16.21
N GLU A 138 -0.32 -0.89 16.84
CA GLU A 138 -0.74 -2.24 16.49
C GLU A 138 -2.27 -2.38 16.64
N GLY A 139 -2.79 -2.04 17.83
CA GLY A 139 -4.20 -2.26 18.15
C GLY A 139 -5.18 -1.45 17.31
N SER A 140 -4.76 -0.31 16.73
CA SER A 140 -5.65 0.53 15.93
C SER A 140 -5.58 0.25 14.43
N TYR A 141 -4.39 -0.01 13.88
CA TYR A 141 -4.20 0.03 12.43
C TYR A 141 -3.71 -1.28 11.81
N HIS A 142 -3.07 -2.18 12.56
CA HIS A 142 -2.46 -3.36 11.95
C HIS A 142 -3.48 -4.30 11.33
N ALA A 143 -4.67 -4.45 11.93
CA ALA A 143 -5.75 -5.25 11.34
C ALA A 143 -6.16 -4.71 9.95
N PHE A 144 -6.30 -3.39 9.82
CA PHE A 144 -6.61 -2.73 8.55
C PHE A 144 -5.47 -2.88 7.53
N LEU A 145 -4.21 -2.71 7.96
CA LEU A 145 -3.07 -2.83 7.06
C LEU A 145 -2.84 -4.27 6.58
N LEU A 146 -3.08 -5.27 7.43
CA LEU A 146 -3.04 -6.68 7.03
C LEU A 146 -4.13 -6.98 6.00
N TRP A 147 -5.35 -6.50 6.24
CA TRP A 147 -6.43 -6.61 5.26
C TRP A 147 -6.05 -5.94 3.93
N LEU A 148 -5.50 -4.72 3.98
CA LEU A 148 -5.11 -3.97 2.79
C LEU A 148 -4.00 -4.68 2.01
N GLU A 149 -2.96 -5.15 2.70
CA GLU A 149 -1.83 -5.88 2.10
C GLU A 149 -2.31 -7.19 1.45
N GLU A 150 -3.24 -7.91 2.08
CA GLU A 150 -3.85 -9.12 1.53
C GLU A 150 -4.71 -8.82 0.29
N ARG A 151 -5.53 -7.78 0.32
CA ARG A 151 -6.36 -7.41 -0.84
C ARG A 151 -5.53 -6.90 -2.02
N LEU A 152 -4.45 -6.17 -1.73
CA LEU A 152 -3.57 -5.58 -2.73
C LEU A 152 -2.56 -6.56 -3.33
N ASN A 153 -2.04 -7.53 -2.55
CA ASN A 153 -0.96 -8.39 -3.00
C ASN A 153 -1.20 -9.90 -2.77
N GLY A 154 -2.27 -10.32 -2.08
CA GLY A 154 -2.54 -11.72 -1.73
C GLY A 154 -3.43 -12.49 -2.71
N GLN A 155 -4.13 -11.81 -3.64
CA GLN A 155 -5.12 -12.44 -4.54
C GLN A 155 -4.55 -12.89 -5.90
N GLY A 156 -3.22 -12.93 -6.04
CA GLY A 156 -2.55 -13.31 -7.28
C GLY A 156 -2.65 -12.27 -8.40
N SER A 157 -1.98 -12.55 -9.53
CA SER A 157 -1.89 -11.63 -10.66
C SER A 157 -3.18 -11.54 -11.49
N ASN A 158 -4.02 -12.58 -11.48
CA ASN A 158 -5.19 -12.63 -12.33
C ASN A 158 -6.42 -11.96 -11.68
N PRO A 159 -6.91 -10.83 -12.24
CA PRO A 159 -8.06 -10.12 -11.67
C PRO A 159 -9.37 -10.90 -11.70
N ALA A 160 -9.49 -11.91 -12.56
CA ALA A 160 -10.69 -12.75 -12.61
C ALA A 160 -10.86 -13.62 -11.34
N ASN A 161 -9.77 -13.86 -10.61
CA ASN A 161 -9.79 -14.65 -9.37
C ASN A 161 -9.97 -13.78 -8.11
N TRP A 162 -9.96 -12.45 -8.24
CA TRP A 162 -10.10 -11.55 -7.11
C TRP A 162 -11.51 -11.60 -6.56
N GLN A 163 -11.62 -11.96 -5.28
CA GLN A 163 -12.92 -12.17 -4.64
C GLN A 163 -13.66 -10.86 -4.37
N ASP A 164 -13.00 -9.71 -4.49
CA ASP A 164 -13.58 -8.39 -4.24
C ASP A 164 -14.52 -7.93 -5.36
N PHE A 165 -14.31 -8.45 -6.58
CA PHE A 165 -15.02 -8.02 -7.77
C PHE A 165 -15.80 -9.17 -8.37
N TYR A 166 -17.01 -8.89 -8.85
CA TYR A 166 -17.80 -9.86 -9.59
C TYR A 166 -18.45 -9.21 -10.81
N TYR A 167 -18.71 -10.04 -11.80
CA TYR A 167 -19.39 -9.68 -13.04
C TYR A 167 -20.28 -10.85 -13.45
N THR A 168 -21.34 -10.55 -14.20
CA THR A 168 -22.19 -11.60 -14.76
C THR A 168 -21.47 -12.24 -15.95
N ALA A 169 -20.78 -13.34 -15.70
CA ALA A 169 -20.20 -14.16 -16.76
C ALA A 169 -21.19 -15.25 -17.17
N VAL A 170 -21.57 -15.30 -18.44
CA VAL A 170 -22.22 -16.48 -19.01
C VAL A 170 -21.08 -17.42 -19.43
N SER A 171 -20.78 -18.42 -18.59
CA SER A 171 -19.79 -19.44 -18.91
C SER A 171 -20.48 -20.79 -19.11
N ALA A 172 -20.14 -21.48 -20.18
CA ALA A 172 -20.63 -22.83 -20.45
C ALA A 172 -20.13 -23.79 -19.35
N ALA A 173 -21.00 -24.70 -18.90
CA ALA A 173 -20.60 -25.72 -17.95
C ALA A 173 -19.45 -26.56 -18.55
N PRO A 174 -18.34 -26.77 -17.81
CA PRO A 174 -17.20 -27.50 -18.34
C PRO A 174 -17.58 -28.96 -18.60
N VAL A 175 -17.06 -29.51 -19.70
CA VAL A 175 -17.24 -30.91 -20.08
C VAL A 175 -16.65 -31.80 -18.96
N PRO A 176 -17.37 -32.85 -18.51
CA PRO A 176 -16.87 -33.75 -17.48
C PRO A 176 -15.49 -34.33 -17.85
N GLY A 177 -14.51 -34.19 -16.95
CA GLY A 177 -13.15 -34.71 -17.13
C GLY A 177 -12.13 -33.74 -17.75
N GLN A 178 -12.55 -32.59 -18.28
CA GLN A 178 -11.62 -31.54 -18.71
C GLN A 178 -11.27 -30.60 -17.54
N ARG A 179 -9.99 -30.22 -17.47
CA ARG A 179 -9.51 -29.20 -16.53
C ARG A 179 -10.14 -27.86 -16.92
N ARG A 180 -10.73 -27.16 -15.95
CA ARG A 180 -11.31 -25.84 -16.21
C ARG A 180 -10.21 -24.89 -16.67
N PRO A 181 -10.36 -24.20 -17.81
CA PRO A 181 -9.44 -23.15 -18.19
C PRO A 181 -9.46 -22.04 -17.14
N GLU A 182 -8.31 -21.40 -16.95
CA GLU A 182 -8.20 -20.28 -16.03
C GLU A 182 -9.14 -19.15 -16.51
N PRO A 183 -9.95 -18.54 -15.63
CA PRO A 183 -10.87 -17.50 -16.06
C PRO A 183 -10.09 -16.29 -16.59
N VAL A 184 -10.46 -15.84 -17.78
CA VAL A 184 -9.86 -14.66 -18.43
C VAL A 184 -10.83 -13.49 -18.31
N LEU A 185 -10.33 -12.36 -17.82
CA LEU A 185 -11.12 -11.13 -17.75
C LEU A 185 -10.94 -10.33 -19.05
N HIS A 186 -12.04 -10.12 -19.77
CA HIS A 186 -12.04 -9.32 -21.00
C HIS A 186 -12.19 -7.82 -20.70
N PRO A 187 -11.59 -6.94 -21.53
CA PRO A 187 -11.70 -5.49 -21.36
C PRO A 187 -13.14 -4.98 -21.61
N GLY A 188 -13.47 -3.83 -21.02
CA GLY A 188 -14.76 -3.12 -21.21
C GLY A 188 -15.96 -3.62 -20.40
N ILE A 189 -15.76 -4.49 -19.41
CA ILE A 189 -16.83 -5.02 -18.54
C ILE A 189 -16.95 -4.16 -17.28
N ALA A 190 -18.15 -3.71 -16.95
CA ALA A 190 -18.40 -3.05 -15.67
C ALA A 190 -18.34 -4.06 -14.52
N MET A 191 -17.52 -3.78 -13.51
CA MET A 191 -17.30 -4.64 -12.37
C MET A 191 -18.11 -4.15 -11.16
N HIS A 192 -18.70 -5.07 -10.43
CA HIS A 192 -19.35 -4.79 -9.15
C HIS A 192 -18.41 -5.14 -8.00
N MET A 193 -18.37 -4.28 -6.98
CA MET A 193 -17.64 -4.56 -5.74
C MET A 193 -18.56 -5.31 -4.78
N ARG A 194 -18.07 -6.39 -4.16
CA ARG A 194 -18.82 -7.08 -3.11
C ARG A 194 -18.91 -6.17 -1.89
N GLU A 195 -20.08 -6.17 -1.26
CA GLU A 195 -20.34 -5.49 0.03
C GLU A 195 -20.17 -3.96 0.00
N PHE A 196 -19.83 -3.36 -1.14
CA PHE A 196 -19.68 -1.93 -1.32
C PHE A 196 -20.31 -1.48 -2.64
N ASP A 197 -21.21 -0.50 -2.56
CA ASP A 197 -21.78 0.14 -3.74
C ASP A 197 -21.30 1.60 -3.79
N PRO A 198 -20.37 1.94 -4.70
CA PRO A 198 -19.84 3.29 -4.84
C PRO A 198 -20.93 4.33 -5.11
N ARG A 199 -22.04 3.92 -5.74
CA ARG A 199 -23.13 4.82 -6.10
C ARG A 199 -23.88 5.35 -4.88
N ARG A 200 -23.84 4.65 -3.75
CA ARG A 200 -24.45 5.10 -2.49
C ARG A 200 -23.75 6.31 -1.87
N TYR A 201 -22.52 6.59 -2.28
CA TYR A 201 -21.68 7.65 -1.74
C TYR A 201 -21.37 8.74 -2.78
N ALA A 202 -21.91 8.62 -4.00
CA ALA A 202 -21.77 9.64 -5.01
C ALA A 202 -22.75 10.79 -4.71
N GLU A 203 -22.21 11.98 -4.47
CA GLU A 203 -23.03 13.20 -4.36
C GLU A 203 -23.83 13.40 -5.67
N PRO A 204 -25.13 13.72 -5.61
CA PRO A 204 -25.89 14.06 -6.80
C PRO A 204 -25.36 15.37 -7.39
N ALA A 205 -24.59 15.28 -8.47
CA ALA A 205 -24.06 16.45 -9.15
C ALA A 205 -25.20 17.25 -9.81
N SER A 206 -25.24 18.57 -9.58
CA SER A 206 -26.24 19.49 -10.11
C SER A 206 -26.07 19.84 -11.60
N SER A 207 -25.03 19.36 -12.28
CA SER A 207 -24.89 19.43 -13.75
C SER A 207 -23.65 18.65 -14.24
N GLY A 208 -23.87 17.46 -14.83
CA GLY A 208 -22.81 16.61 -15.42
C GLY A 208 -23.18 15.13 -15.35
N PRO A 209 -22.62 14.25 -16.21
CA PRO A 209 -23.01 12.84 -16.26
C PRO A 209 -22.81 12.21 -14.88
N THR A 210 -23.93 11.67 -14.40
CA THR A 210 -24.20 11.17 -13.06
C THR A 210 -23.42 9.91 -12.71
N GLY A 211 -22.97 9.84 -11.46
CA GLY A 211 -22.63 8.59 -10.77
C GLY A 211 -21.14 8.32 -10.68
N ALA A 212 -20.67 7.90 -9.51
CA ALA A 212 -19.34 7.33 -9.34
C ALA A 212 -19.06 6.35 -10.50
N GLU A 213 -18.04 6.64 -11.31
CA GLU A 213 -17.65 5.79 -12.43
C GLU A 213 -17.46 4.37 -11.88
N SER A 214 -18.19 3.42 -12.48
CA SER A 214 -18.08 2.02 -12.08
C SER A 214 -16.66 1.56 -12.41
N VAL A 215 -16.04 0.81 -11.51
CA VAL A 215 -14.74 0.17 -11.78
C VAL A 215 -14.91 -0.73 -13.01
N MET A 216 -14.07 -0.54 -14.03
CA MET A 216 -14.11 -1.34 -15.25
C MET A 216 -13.08 -2.47 -15.18
N SER A 217 -13.30 -3.53 -15.95
CA SER A 217 -12.33 -4.63 -16.06
C SER A 217 -10.96 -4.15 -16.56
N ASP A 218 -10.94 -3.11 -17.39
CA ASP A 218 -9.72 -2.43 -17.84
C ASP A 218 -8.89 -1.88 -16.68
N ASP A 219 -9.54 -1.38 -15.64
CA ASP A 219 -8.87 -0.82 -14.46
C ASP A 219 -8.24 -1.93 -13.61
N LEU A 220 -8.95 -3.06 -13.48
CA LEU A 220 -8.43 -4.25 -12.82
C LEU A 220 -7.25 -4.86 -13.58
N LEU A 221 -7.34 -4.94 -14.91
CA LEU A 221 -6.26 -5.40 -15.80
C LEU A 221 -5.05 -4.46 -15.81
N LYS A 222 -5.25 -3.16 -15.56
CA LYS A 222 -4.14 -2.23 -15.34
C LYS A 222 -3.53 -2.46 -13.96
N ARG A 223 -4.35 -2.54 -12.91
CA ARG A 223 -3.90 -2.74 -11.53
C ARG A 223 -3.14 -4.06 -11.37
N SER A 224 -3.51 -5.13 -12.06
CA SER A 224 -2.81 -6.43 -11.97
C SER A 224 -1.34 -6.39 -12.38
N LYS A 225 -0.95 -5.36 -13.15
CA LYS A 225 0.45 -5.15 -13.59
C LYS A 225 1.30 -4.45 -12.53
N PHE A 226 0.70 -3.95 -11.45
CA PHE A 226 1.39 -3.24 -10.39
C PHE A 226 1.46 -4.09 -9.12
N ARG A 227 2.61 -4.05 -8.44
CA ARG A 227 2.72 -4.46 -7.04
C ARG A 227 2.50 -3.26 -6.15
N MET A 228 1.72 -3.44 -5.08
CA MET A 228 1.30 -2.33 -4.22
C MET A 228 1.69 -2.60 -2.76
N PRO A 229 2.99 -2.67 -2.45
CA PRO A 229 3.46 -2.90 -1.09
C PRO A 229 2.97 -1.81 -0.14
N VAL A 230 2.42 -2.21 1.01
CA VAL A 230 1.91 -1.30 2.03
C VAL A 230 3.01 -0.94 3.04
N TYR A 231 3.23 0.36 3.22
CA TYR A 231 4.15 0.99 4.15
C TYR A 231 3.37 1.82 5.16
N ALA A 232 4.00 2.12 6.30
CA ALA A 232 3.49 3.05 7.29
C ALA A 232 4.44 4.24 7.46
N CYS A 233 3.89 5.38 7.84
CA CYS A 233 4.66 6.55 8.23
C CYS A 233 4.12 7.09 9.55
N GLY A 234 4.70 6.64 10.66
CA GLY A 234 4.42 7.25 11.96
C GLY A 234 5.02 8.66 12.01
N TYR A 235 4.39 9.56 12.75
CA TYR A 235 4.90 10.91 13.00
C TYR A 235 4.67 11.31 14.45
N ASN A 236 5.43 12.31 14.91
CA ASN A 236 5.21 12.88 16.22
C ASN A 236 3.95 13.75 16.18
N TRP A 237 2.82 13.18 16.62
CA TRP A 237 1.52 13.84 16.66
C TRP A 237 1.41 14.94 17.72
N LEU A 238 2.41 15.11 18.60
CA LEU A 238 2.51 16.26 19.51
C LEU A 238 3.14 17.48 18.84
N ALA A 239 3.88 17.29 17.74
CA ALA A 239 4.59 18.34 17.03
C ALA A 239 3.72 19.01 15.96
N SER A 240 4.24 20.09 15.36
CA SER A 240 3.57 20.77 14.24
C SER A 240 3.43 19.84 13.03
N ASN A 241 2.31 19.99 12.31
CA ASN A 241 2.06 19.25 11.07
C ASN A 241 3.09 19.55 9.96
N SER A 242 3.78 20.70 10.01
CA SER A 242 4.89 21.02 9.11
C SER A 242 6.04 20.02 9.25
N VAL A 243 6.46 19.74 10.48
CA VAL A 243 7.49 18.73 10.79
C VAL A 243 7.03 17.33 10.40
N ALA A 244 5.74 17.02 10.60
CA ALA A 244 5.16 15.76 10.14
C ALA A 244 5.18 15.64 8.60
N ALA A 245 4.95 16.75 7.89
CA ALA A 245 5.01 16.81 6.43
C ALA A 245 6.44 16.58 5.91
N ASP A 246 7.46 17.21 6.50
CA ASP A 246 8.86 17.00 6.11
C ASP A 246 9.32 15.55 6.34
N ARG A 247 8.86 14.94 7.44
CA ARG A 247 9.08 13.52 7.71
C ARG A 247 8.38 12.64 6.67
N LEU A 248 7.13 12.93 6.33
CA LEU A 248 6.38 12.19 5.31
C LEU A 248 7.06 12.30 3.94
N ARG A 249 7.53 13.50 3.57
CA ARG A 249 8.33 13.71 2.35
C ARG A 249 9.56 12.81 2.32
N SER A 250 10.36 12.85 3.38
CA SER A 250 11.57 12.04 3.50
C SER A 250 11.25 10.54 3.40
N ARG A 251 10.11 10.11 3.99
CA ARG A 251 9.61 8.74 3.87
C ARG A 251 9.27 8.38 2.43
N ILE A 252 8.54 9.23 1.72
CA ILE A 252 8.14 8.99 0.32
C ILE A 252 9.39 8.82 -0.56
N GLU A 253 10.36 9.73 -0.43
CA GLU A 253 11.61 9.67 -1.20
C GLU A 253 12.41 8.39 -0.90
N ALA A 254 12.49 7.99 0.38
CA ALA A 254 13.13 6.75 0.79
C ALA A 254 12.42 5.50 0.24
N VAL A 255 11.09 5.46 0.26
CA VAL A 255 10.29 4.34 -0.26
C VAL A 255 10.45 4.23 -1.77
N ILE A 256 10.40 5.34 -2.50
CA ILE A 256 10.62 5.37 -3.96
C ILE A 256 12.04 4.85 -4.29
N SER A 257 13.06 5.33 -3.58
CA SER A 257 14.45 4.91 -3.77
C SER A 257 14.67 3.43 -3.46
N ALA A 258 14.05 2.92 -2.41
CA ALA A 258 14.15 1.50 -2.04
C ALA A 258 13.52 0.57 -3.09
N ASN A 259 12.41 1.00 -3.71
CA ASN A 259 11.69 0.21 -4.71
C ASN A 259 12.22 0.37 -6.15
N ASN A 260 13.04 1.37 -6.43
CA ASN A 260 13.72 1.57 -7.72
C ASN A 260 15.03 0.77 -7.84
N ARG A 261 15.05 -0.46 -7.34
CA ARG A 261 16.22 -1.36 -7.37
C ARG A 261 15.90 -2.60 -8.20
N ASN A 262 16.94 -3.33 -8.63
CA ASN A 262 16.83 -4.63 -9.30
C ASN A 262 15.95 -4.62 -10.57
N GLY A 263 15.95 -3.52 -11.31
CA GLY A 263 15.17 -3.38 -12.55
C GLY A 263 13.69 -3.05 -12.36
N PHE A 264 13.22 -2.86 -11.12
CA PHE A 264 11.86 -2.40 -10.85
C PHE A 264 11.72 -0.89 -10.99
N LYS A 265 10.52 -0.46 -11.36
CA LYS A 265 10.21 0.96 -11.56
C LYS A 265 9.10 1.41 -10.61
N CYS A 266 9.40 2.47 -9.86
CA CYS A 266 8.52 3.15 -8.91
C CYS A 266 8.64 4.67 -9.10
N ASP A 267 7.65 5.28 -9.73
CA ASP A 267 7.63 6.75 -9.95
C ASP A 267 6.74 7.48 -8.94
N GLN A 268 5.74 6.79 -8.40
CA GLN A 268 4.65 7.40 -7.64
C GLN A 268 4.29 6.53 -6.43
N VAL A 269 3.59 7.14 -5.47
CA VAL A 269 3.05 6.48 -4.29
C VAL A 269 1.58 6.85 -4.11
N ILE A 270 0.82 5.96 -3.48
CA ILE A 270 -0.53 6.25 -3.01
C ILE A 270 -0.46 6.57 -1.53
N LEU A 271 -1.09 7.66 -1.12
CA LEU A 271 -1.23 8.02 0.29
C LEU A 271 -2.61 7.63 0.79
N ILE A 272 -2.65 6.88 1.89
CA ILE A 272 -3.88 6.60 2.63
C ILE A 272 -3.72 7.23 4.02
N THR A 273 -4.66 8.09 4.39
CA THR A 273 -4.54 8.86 5.63
C THR A 273 -5.75 8.68 6.51
N HIS A 274 -5.52 8.68 7.83
CA HIS A 274 -6.58 8.63 8.81
C HIS A 274 -6.62 9.94 9.64
N SER A 275 -7.80 10.54 9.79
CA SER A 275 -8.06 11.71 10.65
C SER A 275 -7.05 12.86 10.42
N MET A 276 -6.41 13.39 11.48
CA MET A 276 -5.39 14.45 11.41
C MET A 276 -4.20 14.12 10.49
N GLY A 277 -3.96 12.83 10.23
CA GLY A 277 -2.99 12.37 9.25
C GLY A 277 -3.26 12.89 7.84
N GLY A 278 -4.48 13.35 7.52
CA GLY A 278 -4.81 13.97 6.24
C GLY A 278 -4.22 15.37 6.04
N TRP A 279 -3.77 16.06 7.10
CA TRP A 279 -3.24 17.42 6.98
C TRP A 279 -1.77 17.44 6.54
N SER A 280 -0.99 16.46 6.99
CA SER A 280 0.42 16.33 6.62
C SER A 280 0.62 16.16 5.09
N PRO A 281 -0.11 15.28 4.37
CA PRO A 281 -0.08 15.21 2.92
C PRO A 281 -0.49 16.51 2.22
N VAL A 282 -1.49 17.24 2.74
CA VAL A 282 -1.90 18.53 2.16
C VAL A 282 -0.75 19.53 2.24
N ALA A 283 -0.01 19.54 3.34
CA ALA A 283 1.19 20.37 3.49
C ALA A 283 2.33 19.93 2.55
N VAL A 284 2.59 18.62 2.41
CA VAL A 284 3.59 18.08 1.45
C VAL A 284 3.21 18.44 0.00
N HIS A 285 1.94 18.25 -0.36
CA HIS A 285 1.45 18.52 -1.70
C HIS A 285 1.57 20.02 -2.05
N ARG A 286 1.30 20.90 -1.08
CA ARG A 286 1.50 22.36 -1.21
C ARG A 286 2.97 22.73 -1.32
N SER A 287 3.87 22.10 -0.55
CA SER A 287 5.30 22.38 -0.62
C SER A 287 5.96 21.85 -1.90
N TRP A 288 5.39 20.81 -2.51
CA TRP A 288 5.80 20.28 -3.82
C TRP A 288 5.25 21.10 -5.00
N GLY A 289 4.47 22.15 -4.76
CA GLY A 289 3.93 23.01 -5.82
C GLY A 289 2.84 22.36 -6.67
N CYS A 290 2.35 21.17 -6.29
CA CYS A 290 1.22 20.55 -6.99
C CYS A 290 -0.06 21.30 -6.58
N ARG A 291 -0.72 21.92 -7.56
CA ARG A 291 -2.10 22.40 -7.37
C ARG A 291 -3.01 21.18 -7.31
N THR A 292 -3.84 21.11 -6.27
CA THR A 292 -4.90 20.10 -6.15
C THR A 292 -5.77 20.18 -7.40
N ARG A 293 -5.88 19.07 -8.14
CA ARG A 293 -6.87 18.93 -9.20
C ARG A 293 -8.24 18.74 -8.53
N SER A 294 -8.88 19.83 -8.09
CA SER A 294 -10.35 19.80 -7.99
C SER A 294 -10.86 19.71 -9.42
N GLN A 295 -11.76 18.77 -9.69
CA GLN A 295 -12.36 18.57 -11.01
C GLN A 295 -12.95 19.88 -11.55
N ALA A 296 -12.19 20.58 -12.39
CA ALA A 296 -12.67 21.52 -13.39
C ALA A 296 -11.49 21.89 -14.28
N SER A 297 -11.68 21.72 -15.59
CA SER A 297 -10.79 22.12 -16.69
C SER A 297 -9.54 21.28 -16.96
N SER A 298 -9.47 20.88 -18.22
CA SER A 298 -8.44 20.12 -18.91
C SER A 298 -7.12 20.88 -19.02
N THR A 299 -6.04 20.12 -19.15
CA THR A 299 -4.66 20.52 -19.48
C THR A 299 -3.90 21.37 -18.45
N ALA A 300 -3.15 20.70 -17.57
CA ALA A 300 -1.87 21.20 -17.06
C ALA A 300 -1.02 19.99 -16.63
N SER A 301 0.11 19.77 -17.32
CA SER A 301 1.11 18.77 -16.92
C SER A 301 1.88 19.28 -15.69
N CYS A 302 2.17 18.38 -14.74
CA CYS A 302 3.21 18.66 -13.74
C CYS A 302 4.54 18.87 -14.47
N PRO A 303 5.31 19.93 -14.16
CA PRO A 303 6.65 20.06 -14.70
C PRO A 303 7.50 18.90 -14.19
N ARG A 304 8.09 18.14 -15.12
CA ARG A 304 9.15 17.16 -14.83
C ARG A 304 10.26 17.89 -14.07
N LEU A 305 10.71 17.29 -12.96
CA LEU A 305 11.91 17.68 -12.24
C LEU A 305 13.07 17.85 -13.24
N ALA A 306 13.42 19.11 -13.51
CA ALA A 306 14.71 19.44 -14.09
C ALA A 306 15.76 19.06 -13.05
N ARG A 307 16.59 18.08 -13.41
CA ARG A 307 17.75 17.63 -12.65
C ARG A 307 18.71 18.82 -12.54
N LEU A 308 18.85 19.43 -11.37
CA LEU A 308 19.91 20.41 -11.13
C LEU A 308 21.24 19.65 -11.11
N SER A 309 22.08 19.89 -12.12
CA SER A 309 23.46 19.41 -12.18
C SER A 309 24.34 20.17 -11.18
N PRO A 310 25.30 19.52 -10.51
CA PRO A 310 26.09 20.12 -9.42
C PRO A 310 27.25 21.02 -9.91
N THR A 311 27.05 21.84 -10.94
CA THR A 311 28.12 22.66 -11.53
C THR A 311 27.95 24.18 -11.40
N ASP A 312 26.82 24.69 -10.91
CA ASP A 312 26.57 26.14 -10.86
C ASP A 312 26.77 26.81 -9.49
N ALA A 313 27.34 26.09 -8.50
CA ALA A 313 27.64 26.67 -7.18
C ALA A 313 28.95 27.49 -7.13
N ALA A 314 29.56 27.80 -8.28
CA ALA A 314 30.81 28.56 -8.35
C ALA A 314 30.69 29.75 -9.34
N ARG A 315 29.79 30.69 -9.04
CA ARG A 315 29.81 32.06 -9.59
C ARG A 315 28.85 32.97 -8.81
N SER A 316 29.28 33.36 -7.62
CA SER A 316 28.92 34.64 -6.98
C SER A 316 29.90 34.84 -5.83
N ALA A 317 31.05 35.41 -6.18
CA ALA A 317 31.77 36.28 -5.28
C ALA A 317 30.98 37.58 -5.12
#